data_AF-A0A285TI91-F1
#
_entry.id   AF-A0A285TI91-F1
#
_cell.length_a   1.000
_cell.length_b   1.000
_cell.length_c   1.000
_cell.angle_alpha   90.00
_cell.angle_beta   90.00
_cell.angle_gamma   90.00
#
_symmetry.space_group_name_H-M   'P 1'
#
loop_
_entity.id
_entity.type
_entity.pdbx_description
1 polymer ?
#
loop_
_entity_poly.entity_id
_entity_poly.type
_entity_poly.pdbx_seq_one_letter_code
_entity_poly.pdbx_strand_id
1 'polypeptide(L)'
;MTVQNMKYSIFFSLLFFIGSVQSGYAQETDTDKPSFIPPFDFPITFSGNFGEIRANHFHGGLDFKTGGTIGKPVRALADGYISRIRVTHGSGYVLDVAYDNGYSTINRHLSAFVGDVARRVEDLQYEKESWEVEITPEPDEYPVKAGQIIALSGNTGYSFGPHLHLDMIETATDEYIDPLPFFMNKVKDKTAPRAEGIMLFPQPGKGVVEGKQTRRAFPAHPTKPITAWGLIGAGIRAYDYMDGVQNKYGVKTVILEVDGEEVFRSTIDRFAYEENRYINSWTHGQYMKSFIEPGNRLRMLQASNGNRGLVEINEERPYRFVYTLSDALGNTSKVRFTVQGQKTIIAPVEHREKYALKWDKVNYLQEPGLELVIPKGMLYDDVLLNYSVRADSGDIAFTYQLNDTRIPMHNACDLRIGLRRRPVEDVTKYYVAGVTARGGKYRIGGKYEDGVMKVRIRDLGTYTVAVDTVPPVITPVNQAQWGRTGKIIFKAKDKETGINTYRGTIDGKYALFGKPNSISGNLVCELDPKHVEKGGKHVVEMTVTDGCGNRTTEQFDFVW
;
A
#
# COMPACT_ATOMS: atom_id res chain seq x y z
N MET A 1 -74.05 -1.97 51.72
CA MET A 1 -74.41 -0.63 52.21
C MET A 1 -73.13 0.08 52.62
N THR A 2 -73.02 1.33 52.16
CA THR A 2 -72.22 2.43 52.71
C THR A 2 -70.72 2.50 52.37
N VAL A 3 -70.42 3.60 51.68
CA VAL A 3 -69.15 4.22 51.28
C VAL A 3 -68.64 5.10 52.43
N GLN A 4 -67.32 5.24 52.64
CA GLN A 4 -66.58 6.53 52.66
C GLN A 4 -65.10 6.40 53.11
N ASN A 5 -64.23 7.02 52.29
CA ASN A 5 -62.99 7.80 52.53
C ASN A 5 -62.47 7.91 53.99
N MET A 6 -61.16 7.99 54.28
CA MET A 6 -60.22 9.05 53.86
C MET A 6 -58.76 8.77 54.31
N LYS A 7 -57.80 9.44 53.66
CA LYS A 7 -56.32 9.34 53.78
C LYS A 7 -55.74 9.87 55.11
N TYR A 8 -54.61 9.28 55.57
CA TYR A 8 -53.58 9.97 56.35
C TYR A 8 -52.15 9.51 55.99
N SER A 9 -51.25 10.49 55.93
CA SER A 9 -49.82 10.42 55.61
C SER A 9 -49.00 9.54 56.56
N ILE A 10 -48.00 8.84 56.02
CA ILE A 10 -46.95 8.19 56.82
C ILE A 10 -45.58 8.74 56.41
N PHE A 11 -44.98 9.44 57.38
CA PHE A 11 -43.56 9.79 57.47
C PHE A 11 -42.75 8.49 57.57
N PHE A 12 -41.70 8.30 56.76
CA PHE A 12 -40.71 7.26 56.99
C PHE A 12 -39.31 7.89 56.99
N SER A 13 -38.74 7.97 58.20
CA SER A 13 -37.37 8.41 58.44
C SER A 13 -36.40 7.26 58.20
N LEU A 14 -35.24 7.65 57.65
CA LEU A 14 -34.07 6.87 57.30
C LEU A 14 -33.60 5.88 58.38
N LEU A 15 -33.19 4.69 57.92
CA LEU A 15 -32.12 3.91 58.54
C LEU A 15 -31.14 3.46 57.44
N PHE A 16 -29.93 4.02 57.52
CA PHE A 16 -28.78 3.71 56.68
C PHE A 16 -28.29 2.28 56.96
N PHE A 17 -28.26 1.43 55.92
CA PHE A 17 -27.41 0.25 55.89
C PHE A 17 -26.47 0.39 54.69
N ILE A 18 -25.21 0.70 54.97
CA ILE A 18 -24.13 0.76 53.98
C ILE A 18 -23.71 -0.68 53.71
N GLY A 19 -24.21 -1.25 52.60
CA GLY A 19 -23.68 -2.47 52.01
C GLY A 19 -22.65 -2.10 50.95
N SER A 20 -21.37 -2.29 51.27
CA SER A 20 -20.25 -2.17 50.33
C SER A 20 -20.30 -3.32 49.31
N VAL A 21 -20.79 -3.03 48.11
CA VAL A 21 -20.60 -3.88 46.94
C VAL A 21 -19.19 -3.61 46.41
N GLN A 22 -18.25 -4.49 46.76
CA GLN A 22 -16.96 -4.54 46.09
C GLN A 22 -17.16 -5.13 44.70
N SER A 23 -17.30 -4.25 43.71
CA SER A 23 -17.05 -4.62 42.31
C SER A 23 -15.56 -4.89 42.17
N GLY A 24 -15.18 -6.17 42.18
CA GLY A 24 -13.84 -6.59 41.80
C GLY A 24 -13.59 -6.25 40.35
N TYR A 25 -12.87 -5.16 40.09
CA TYR A 25 -12.12 -5.01 38.86
C TYR A 25 -11.06 -6.11 38.88
N ALA A 26 -11.24 -7.16 38.07
CA ALA A 26 -10.13 -8.01 37.71
C ALA A 26 -9.12 -7.12 36.99
N GLN A 27 -8.00 -6.83 37.65
CA GLN A 27 -6.80 -6.37 36.96
C GLN A 27 -6.38 -7.51 36.03
N GLU A 28 -6.45 -7.29 34.72
CA GLU A 28 -5.62 -8.04 33.78
C GLU A 28 -4.18 -7.88 34.27
N THR A 29 -3.64 -8.96 34.83
CA THR A 29 -2.22 -9.04 35.13
C THR A 29 -1.47 -9.02 33.81
N ASP A 30 -0.39 -8.24 33.70
CA ASP A 30 0.49 -8.10 32.52
C ASP A 30 1.17 -9.42 32.08
N THR A 31 0.78 -10.56 32.67
CA THR A 31 1.20 -11.93 32.41
C THR A 31 0.40 -12.64 31.30
N ASP A 32 -0.74 -12.09 30.86
CA ASP A 32 -1.57 -12.68 29.77
C ASP A 32 -1.23 -12.12 28.37
N LYS A 33 -0.29 -11.18 28.27
CA LYS A 33 0.15 -10.70 26.95
C LYS A 33 1.06 -11.73 26.28
N PRO A 34 0.79 -12.09 25.02
CA PRO A 34 1.63 -13.00 24.26
C PRO A 34 3.05 -12.43 24.16
N SER A 35 4.04 -13.23 24.56
CA SER A 35 5.45 -12.85 24.53
C SER A 35 6.09 -13.36 23.24
N PHE A 36 6.85 -12.49 22.57
CA PHE A 36 7.63 -12.83 21.39
C PHE A 36 9.12 -12.61 21.65
N ILE A 37 9.95 -13.51 21.13
CA ILE A 37 11.37 -13.22 21.04
C ILE A 37 11.66 -12.37 19.79
N PRO A 38 12.71 -11.54 19.78
CA PRO A 38 13.12 -10.82 18.58
C PRO A 38 13.52 -11.77 17.43
N PRO A 39 13.29 -11.35 16.16
CA PRO A 39 13.70 -12.16 15.00
C PRO A 39 15.22 -12.27 14.82
N PHE A 40 16.00 -11.46 15.55
CA PHE A 40 17.46 -11.39 15.50
C PHE A 40 18.08 -11.36 16.91
N ASP A 41 19.34 -11.76 17.02
CA ASP A 41 20.13 -11.78 18.27
C ASP A 41 21.01 -10.53 18.46
N PHE A 42 20.86 -9.51 17.61
CA PHE A 42 21.55 -8.23 17.68
C PHE A 42 20.57 -7.07 17.94
N PRO A 43 21.07 -5.87 18.33
CA PRO A 43 20.21 -4.72 18.63
C PRO A 43 19.26 -4.35 17.48
N ILE A 44 17.99 -4.15 17.82
CA ILE A 44 16.93 -3.85 16.84
C ILE A 44 17.02 -2.38 16.42
N THR A 45 17.05 -2.17 15.11
CA THR A 45 16.82 -0.86 14.49
C THR A 45 15.97 -1.05 13.24
N PHE A 46 15.15 -0.07 12.92
CA PHE A 46 14.20 -0.18 11.81
C PHE A 46 14.61 0.67 10.61
N SER A 47 14.20 0.27 9.41
CA SER A 47 14.19 1.11 8.22
C SER A 47 12.80 1.62 7.84
N GLY A 48 11.75 1.07 8.45
CA GLY A 48 10.36 1.50 8.32
C GLY A 48 9.48 0.89 9.43
N ASN A 49 8.40 1.58 9.80
CA ASN A 49 7.46 1.16 10.85
C ASN A 49 6.06 0.84 10.31
N PHE A 50 5.21 0.27 11.17
CA PHE A 50 3.84 -0.10 10.83
C PHE A 50 3.01 1.15 10.50
N GLY A 51 2.17 1.05 9.48
CA GLY A 51 1.26 2.12 9.10
C GLY A 51 1.87 3.24 8.25
N GLU A 52 3.15 3.14 7.87
CA GLU A 52 3.75 4.11 6.95
C GLU A 52 2.93 4.25 5.68
N ILE A 53 2.76 5.50 5.26
CA ILE A 53 2.00 5.84 4.08
C ILE A 53 2.81 5.49 2.83
N ARG A 54 2.33 4.50 2.07
CA ARG A 54 2.83 4.20 0.73
C ARG A 54 1.87 4.78 -0.31
N ALA A 55 2.23 4.67 -1.59
CA ALA A 55 1.50 5.31 -2.68
C ALA A 55 0.01 4.88 -2.76
N ASN A 56 -0.32 3.65 -2.36
CA ASN A 56 -1.66 3.07 -2.53
C ASN A 56 -2.04 2.00 -1.49
N HIS A 57 -1.21 1.77 -0.47
CA HIS A 57 -1.42 0.83 0.63
C HIS A 57 -0.68 1.31 1.90
N PHE A 58 -0.91 0.69 3.05
CA PHE A 58 -0.12 0.88 4.26
C PHE A 58 1.08 -0.05 4.27
N HIS A 59 2.16 0.36 4.93
CA HIS A 59 3.21 -0.55 5.32
C HIS A 59 2.70 -1.47 6.45
N GLY A 60 2.54 -2.77 6.17
CA GLY A 60 1.87 -3.73 7.07
C GLY A 60 2.71 -4.28 8.22
N GLY A 61 3.96 -3.84 8.35
CA GLY A 61 4.90 -4.43 9.27
C GLY A 61 6.03 -3.52 9.70
N LEU A 62 7.06 -4.13 10.29
CA LEU A 62 8.33 -3.48 10.61
C LEU A 62 9.42 -3.96 9.65
N ASP A 63 10.24 -3.02 9.18
CA ASP A 63 11.45 -3.34 8.42
C ASP A 63 12.65 -3.36 9.36
N PHE A 64 13.08 -4.55 9.79
CA PHE A 64 14.24 -4.73 10.65
C PHE A 64 15.53 -4.65 9.84
N LYS A 65 16.42 -3.71 10.20
CA LYS A 65 17.73 -3.56 9.53
C LYS A 65 18.64 -4.72 9.87
N THR A 66 19.44 -5.14 8.89
CA THR A 66 20.44 -6.22 9.02
C THR A 66 21.88 -5.70 8.90
N GLY A 67 22.09 -4.41 9.19
CA GLY A 67 23.40 -3.75 9.06
C GLY A 67 23.92 -3.66 7.63
N GLY A 68 23.02 -3.67 6.62
CA GLY A 68 23.39 -3.63 5.21
C GLY A 68 23.91 -4.97 4.66
N THR A 69 23.62 -6.07 5.34
CA THR A 69 24.10 -7.41 4.95
C THR A 69 22.96 -8.40 4.73
N ILE A 70 23.13 -9.25 3.72
CA ILE A 70 22.26 -10.41 3.45
C ILE A 70 22.78 -11.60 4.27
N GLY A 71 21.89 -12.54 4.61
CA GLY A 71 22.27 -13.82 5.20
C GLY A 71 22.20 -13.87 6.74
N LYS A 72 21.60 -12.89 7.42
CA LYS A 72 21.44 -12.97 8.87
C LYS A 72 20.37 -14.01 9.24
N PRO A 73 20.60 -14.89 10.23
CA PRO A 73 19.60 -15.85 10.65
C PRO A 73 18.33 -15.15 11.15
N VAL A 74 17.19 -15.46 10.53
CA VAL A 74 15.86 -15.02 10.95
C VAL A 74 15.26 -16.12 11.81
N ARG A 75 14.78 -15.77 13.00
CA ARG A 75 14.26 -16.71 14.00
C ARG A 75 12.74 -16.66 14.11
N ALA A 76 12.11 -17.80 14.42
CA ALA A 76 10.71 -17.87 14.81
C ALA A 76 10.48 -17.12 16.13
N LEU A 77 9.42 -16.31 16.19
CA LEU A 77 9.16 -15.41 17.32
C LEU A 77 8.54 -16.14 18.52
N ALA A 78 7.84 -17.25 18.29
CA ALA A 78 7.21 -18.11 19.28
C ALA A 78 7.14 -19.56 18.75
N ASP A 79 6.55 -20.46 19.52
CA ASP A 79 6.21 -21.82 19.08
C ASP A 79 5.03 -21.79 18.10
N GLY A 80 5.08 -22.65 17.08
CA GLY A 80 4.06 -22.70 16.03
C GLY A 80 4.46 -23.58 14.86
N TYR A 81 4.06 -23.20 13.65
CA TYR A 81 4.39 -23.91 12.40
C TYR A 81 4.47 -22.97 11.18
N ILE A 82 5.18 -23.41 10.14
CA ILE A 82 5.22 -22.70 8.85
C ILE A 82 3.91 -22.98 8.09
N SER A 83 3.09 -21.95 7.88
CA SER A 83 1.76 -22.08 7.28
C SER A 83 1.74 -21.83 5.76
N ARG A 84 2.74 -21.11 5.24
CA ARG A 84 2.84 -20.83 3.80
C ARG A 84 4.27 -20.51 3.39
N ILE A 85 4.68 -20.99 2.23
CA ILE A 85 6.00 -20.73 1.65
C ILE A 85 5.79 -20.19 0.25
N ARG A 86 6.38 -19.02 -0.07
CA ARG A 86 6.25 -18.40 -1.39
C ARG A 86 7.58 -17.89 -1.90
N VAL A 87 7.83 -18.06 -3.19
CA VAL A 87 8.85 -17.30 -3.91
C VAL A 87 8.13 -16.44 -4.94
N THR A 88 8.30 -15.13 -4.87
CA THR A 88 7.65 -14.19 -5.78
C THR A 88 8.63 -13.12 -6.25
N HIS A 89 8.40 -12.57 -7.44
CA HIS A 89 9.14 -11.40 -7.91
C HIS A 89 8.82 -10.15 -7.06
N GLY A 90 7.60 -10.05 -6.52
CA GLY A 90 7.17 -8.90 -5.73
C GLY A 90 7.78 -8.85 -4.33
N SER A 91 7.60 -9.91 -3.55
CA SER A 91 8.02 -9.98 -2.14
C SER A 91 9.29 -10.79 -1.91
N GLY A 92 9.85 -11.42 -2.95
CA GLY A 92 11.04 -12.24 -2.82
C GLY A 92 10.71 -13.62 -2.23
N TYR A 93 11.61 -14.15 -1.42
CA TYR A 93 11.36 -15.35 -0.61
C TYR A 93 10.55 -14.92 0.61
N VAL A 94 9.42 -15.58 0.82
CA VAL A 94 8.43 -15.26 1.84
C VAL A 94 8.07 -16.49 2.64
N LEU A 95 8.07 -16.34 3.96
CA LEU A 95 7.70 -17.39 4.89
C LEU A 95 6.62 -16.89 5.85
N ASP A 96 5.46 -17.53 5.83
CA ASP A 96 4.36 -17.26 6.74
C ASP A 96 4.43 -18.27 7.88
N VAL A 97 4.35 -17.80 9.13
CA VAL A 97 4.44 -18.63 10.34
C VAL A 97 3.21 -18.35 11.18
N ALA A 98 2.45 -19.40 11.51
CA ALA A 98 1.34 -19.33 12.45
C ALA A 98 1.84 -19.80 13.83
N TYR A 99 1.60 -19.00 14.86
CA TYR A 99 2.04 -19.24 16.23
C TYR A 99 0.89 -19.73 17.11
N ASP A 100 1.21 -20.58 18.08
CA ASP A 100 0.25 -21.18 19.01
C ASP A 100 -0.41 -20.15 19.93
N ASN A 101 0.15 -18.94 20.01
CA ASN A 101 -0.35 -17.83 20.83
C ASN A 101 -1.38 -16.93 20.12
N GLY A 102 -1.91 -17.33 18.96
CA GLY A 102 -2.99 -16.62 18.26
C GLY A 102 -2.54 -15.52 17.31
N TYR A 103 -1.27 -15.52 16.90
CA TYR A 103 -0.71 -14.58 15.92
C TYR A 103 -0.06 -15.32 14.77
N SER A 104 0.14 -14.62 13.67
CA SER A 104 0.93 -15.09 12.55
C SER A 104 1.87 -14.00 12.07
N THR A 105 3.00 -14.36 11.47
CA THR A 105 3.88 -13.40 10.80
C THR A 105 4.09 -13.73 9.34
N ILE A 106 4.30 -12.70 8.53
CA ILE A 106 4.78 -12.83 7.16
C ILE A 106 6.18 -12.23 7.07
N ASN A 107 7.16 -13.08 6.78
CA ASN A 107 8.57 -12.72 6.72
C ASN A 107 8.98 -12.58 5.25
N ARG A 108 9.25 -11.36 4.77
CA ARG A 108 9.54 -11.08 3.35
C ARG A 108 10.98 -10.67 3.11
N HIS A 109 11.33 -10.59 1.82
CA HIS A 109 12.65 -10.18 1.33
C HIS A 109 13.79 -11.11 1.73
N LEU A 110 13.47 -12.33 2.19
CA LEU A 110 14.45 -13.33 2.62
C LEU A 110 15.41 -13.70 1.48
N SER A 111 16.62 -14.14 1.78
CA SER A 111 17.56 -14.61 0.75
C SER A 111 17.46 -16.11 0.50
N ALA A 112 17.08 -16.88 1.52
CA ALA A 112 16.99 -18.32 1.45
C ALA A 112 16.09 -18.86 2.56
N PHE A 113 15.45 -20.00 2.29
CA PHE A 113 14.89 -20.88 3.32
C PHE A 113 15.98 -21.80 3.86
N VAL A 114 15.70 -22.53 4.95
CA VAL A 114 16.62 -23.49 5.55
C VAL A 114 16.02 -24.90 5.58
N GLY A 115 16.89 -25.91 5.61
CA GLY A 115 16.49 -27.31 5.78
C GLY A 115 15.54 -27.83 4.70
N ASP A 116 14.53 -28.58 5.11
CA ASP A 116 13.63 -29.32 4.22
C ASP A 116 12.73 -28.40 3.39
N VAL A 117 12.40 -27.22 3.93
CA VAL A 117 11.67 -26.17 3.21
C VAL A 117 12.45 -25.72 1.98
N ALA A 118 13.76 -25.50 2.10
CA ALA A 118 14.60 -25.09 0.97
C ALA A 118 14.61 -26.14 -0.14
N ARG A 119 14.74 -27.43 0.24
CA ARG A 119 14.73 -28.56 -0.71
C ARG A 119 13.40 -28.66 -1.44
N ARG A 120 12.28 -28.64 -0.71
CA ARG A 120 10.94 -28.75 -1.32
C ARG A 120 10.62 -27.59 -2.28
N VAL A 121 11.08 -26.38 -1.96
CA VAL A 121 10.93 -25.22 -2.85
C VAL A 121 11.75 -25.39 -4.12
N GLU A 122 13.02 -25.78 -4.01
CA GLU A 122 13.89 -26.03 -5.17
C GLU A 122 13.28 -27.11 -6.07
N ASP A 123 12.87 -28.26 -5.50
CA ASP A 123 12.24 -29.36 -6.22
C ASP A 123 11.00 -28.90 -6.99
N LEU A 124 10.12 -28.12 -6.34
CA LEU A 124 8.92 -27.59 -6.97
C LEU A 124 9.22 -26.56 -8.07
N GLN A 125 10.23 -25.72 -7.88
CA GLN A 125 10.66 -24.74 -8.90
C GLN A 125 11.13 -25.44 -10.18
N TYR A 126 11.89 -26.53 -10.05
CA TYR A 126 12.31 -27.34 -11.19
C TYR A 126 11.17 -28.18 -11.78
N GLU A 127 10.28 -28.75 -10.96
CA GLU A 127 9.09 -29.47 -11.42
C GLU A 127 8.17 -28.58 -12.27
N LYS A 128 7.95 -27.33 -11.83
CA LYS A 128 7.08 -26.37 -12.53
C LYS A 128 7.80 -25.55 -13.60
N GLU A 129 9.10 -25.70 -13.73
CA GLU A 129 9.95 -24.82 -14.55
C GLU A 129 9.69 -23.32 -14.27
N SER A 130 9.54 -22.97 -13.00
CA SER A 130 9.15 -21.62 -12.57
C SER A 130 9.96 -21.14 -11.38
N TRP A 131 10.42 -19.88 -11.43
CA TRP A 131 10.96 -19.19 -10.25
C TRP A 131 9.90 -18.95 -9.19
N GLU A 132 8.69 -18.56 -9.60
CA GLU A 132 7.60 -18.29 -8.66
C GLU A 132 6.87 -19.58 -8.34
N VAL A 133 6.83 -19.92 -7.05
CA VAL A 133 6.15 -21.08 -6.52
C VAL A 133 5.48 -20.74 -5.20
N GLU A 134 4.46 -21.51 -4.87
CA GLU A 134 3.74 -21.41 -3.61
C GLU A 134 3.45 -22.81 -3.07
N ILE A 135 3.65 -22.98 -1.77
CA ILE A 135 3.37 -24.20 -1.03
C ILE A 135 2.53 -23.82 0.19
N THR A 136 1.47 -24.59 0.43
CA THR A 136 0.68 -24.57 1.67
C THR A 136 0.92 -25.91 2.39
N PRO A 137 1.81 -25.95 3.40
CA PRO A 137 2.04 -27.15 4.21
C PRO A 137 0.83 -27.51 5.06
N GLU A 138 0.75 -28.77 5.50
CA GLU A 138 -0.13 -29.13 6.61
C GLU A 138 0.45 -28.57 7.94
N PRO A 139 -0.39 -28.26 8.94
CA PRO A 139 0.07 -27.60 10.17
C PRO A 139 1.16 -28.33 10.96
N ASP A 140 1.21 -29.66 10.87
CA ASP A 140 2.19 -30.51 11.56
C ASP A 140 3.43 -30.82 10.72
N GLU A 141 3.48 -30.38 9.45
CA GLU A 141 4.57 -30.70 8.53
C GLU A 141 5.88 -29.98 8.89
N TYR A 142 5.79 -28.71 9.28
CA TYR A 142 6.96 -27.87 9.60
C TYR A 142 6.76 -27.11 10.93
N PRO A 143 6.78 -27.82 12.07
CA PRO A 143 6.72 -27.17 13.38
C PRO A 143 7.99 -26.34 13.63
N VAL A 144 7.81 -25.22 14.34
CA VAL A 144 8.90 -24.33 14.75
C VAL A 144 8.85 -24.05 16.24
N LYS A 145 10.03 -23.89 16.83
CA LYS A 145 10.19 -23.45 18.22
C LYS A 145 10.68 -22.01 18.30
N ALA A 146 10.28 -21.29 19.35
CA ALA A 146 10.79 -19.95 19.61
C ALA A 146 12.33 -19.95 19.55
N GLY A 147 12.91 -19.12 18.68
CA GLY A 147 14.37 -19.00 18.52
C GLY A 147 14.98 -19.86 17.42
N GLN A 148 14.21 -20.82 16.89
CA GLN A 148 14.63 -21.64 15.76
C GLN A 148 14.87 -20.77 14.54
N ILE A 149 16.00 -21.00 13.86
CA ILE A 149 16.29 -20.35 12.58
C ILE A 149 15.34 -20.94 11.53
N ILE A 150 14.56 -20.07 10.89
CA ILE A 150 13.55 -20.46 9.88
C ILE A 150 13.91 -19.97 8.47
N ALA A 151 14.78 -18.96 8.36
CA ALA A 151 15.21 -18.41 7.10
C ALA A 151 16.48 -17.55 7.27
N LEU A 152 16.97 -17.01 6.16
CA LEU A 152 18.03 -16.00 6.13
C LEU A 152 17.51 -14.68 5.58
N SER A 153 17.86 -13.56 6.23
CA SER A 153 17.46 -12.21 5.83
C SER A 153 18.05 -11.87 4.45
N GLY A 154 17.37 -11.06 3.66
CA GLY A 154 17.82 -10.81 2.30
C GLY A 154 17.54 -9.41 1.78
N ASN A 155 17.52 -9.34 0.44
CA ASN A 155 17.17 -8.16 -0.33
C ASN A 155 16.40 -8.58 -1.59
N THR A 156 15.64 -9.67 -1.48
CA THR A 156 14.90 -10.23 -2.61
C THR A 156 13.56 -9.53 -2.81
N GLY A 157 12.97 -9.62 -4.00
CA GLY A 157 11.74 -8.92 -4.35
C GLY A 157 11.96 -7.42 -4.63
N TYR A 158 10.91 -6.62 -4.43
CA TYR A 158 10.96 -5.17 -4.52
C TYR A 158 11.51 -4.59 -3.21
N SER A 159 12.83 -4.58 -3.08
CA SER A 159 13.55 -4.13 -1.88
C SER A 159 14.75 -3.25 -2.25
N PHE A 160 14.90 -2.13 -1.55
CA PHE A 160 15.96 -1.13 -1.79
C PHE A 160 17.28 -1.46 -1.09
N GLY A 161 17.27 -2.30 -0.05
CA GLY A 161 18.46 -2.70 0.68
C GLY A 161 18.21 -3.87 1.64
N PRO A 162 19.26 -4.50 2.17
CA PRO A 162 19.09 -5.67 3.03
C PRO A 162 18.34 -5.38 4.33
N HIS A 163 17.24 -6.10 4.54
CA HIS A 163 16.40 -6.03 5.74
C HIS A 163 15.50 -7.27 5.84
N LEU A 164 14.79 -7.41 6.97
CA LEU A 164 13.63 -8.29 7.10
C LEU A 164 12.39 -7.41 7.21
N HIS A 165 11.43 -7.60 6.31
CA HIS A 165 10.08 -7.05 6.47
C HIS A 165 9.21 -8.09 7.17
N LEU A 166 8.63 -7.71 8.31
CA LEU A 166 7.81 -8.58 9.14
C LEU A 166 6.44 -7.95 9.35
N ASP A 167 5.44 -8.49 8.66
CA ASP A 167 4.03 -8.26 8.97
C ASP A 167 3.65 -9.12 10.18
N MET A 168 2.76 -8.63 11.05
CA MET A 168 2.14 -9.45 12.10
C MET A 168 0.62 -9.34 12.02
N ILE A 169 -0.04 -10.49 12.14
CA ILE A 169 -1.47 -10.65 11.95
C ILE A 169 -2.05 -11.30 13.21
N GLU A 170 -3.11 -10.75 13.74
CA GLU A 170 -3.89 -11.35 14.83
C GLU A 170 -4.88 -12.36 14.23
N THR A 171 -4.72 -13.64 14.55
CA THR A 171 -5.46 -14.73 13.89
C THR A 171 -6.97 -14.64 14.14
N ALA A 172 -7.39 -14.14 15.30
CA ALA A 172 -8.81 -14.04 15.65
C ALA A 172 -9.58 -13.03 14.78
N THR A 173 -8.89 -12.01 14.27
CA THR A 173 -9.49 -10.90 13.52
C THR A 173 -9.06 -10.87 12.05
N ASP A 174 -7.99 -11.58 11.68
CA ASP A 174 -7.32 -11.50 10.38
C ASP A 174 -6.82 -10.08 10.06
N GLU A 175 -6.45 -9.34 11.11
CA GLU A 175 -6.01 -7.95 11.00
C GLU A 175 -4.50 -7.84 11.13
N TYR A 176 -3.91 -6.99 10.30
CA TYR A 176 -2.55 -6.53 10.48
C TYR A 176 -2.49 -5.65 11.73
N ILE A 177 -1.51 -5.89 12.59
CA ILE A 177 -1.30 -5.14 13.82
C ILE A 177 0.11 -4.57 13.89
N ASP A 178 0.26 -3.44 14.60
CA ASP A 178 1.56 -2.85 14.90
C ASP A 178 2.41 -3.84 15.72
N PRO A 179 3.55 -4.35 15.20
CA PRO A 179 4.42 -5.24 15.95
C PRO A 179 5.28 -4.53 16.99
N LEU A 180 5.45 -3.21 16.87
CA LEU A 180 6.38 -2.45 17.71
C LEU A 180 6.09 -2.59 19.21
N PRO A 181 4.83 -2.56 19.71
CA PRO A 181 4.48 -2.83 21.10
C PRO A 181 5.17 -4.04 21.73
N PHE A 182 5.37 -5.13 20.98
CA PHE A 182 6.01 -6.36 21.48
C PHE A 182 7.54 -6.24 21.61
N PHE A 183 8.14 -5.24 20.97
CA PHE A 183 9.59 -5.01 20.96
C PHE A 183 10.00 -3.67 21.58
N MET A 184 9.07 -2.89 22.15
CA MET A 184 9.34 -1.53 22.67
C MET A 184 10.49 -1.50 23.68
N ASN A 185 10.61 -2.51 24.54
CA ASN A 185 11.69 -2.59 25.54
C ASN A 185 13.09 -2.84 24.93
N LYS A 186 13.18 -3.15 23.63
CA LYS A 186 14.43 -3.32 22.88
C LYS A 186 14.79 -2.10 22.03
N VAL A 187 13.90 -1.11 21.95
CA VAL A 187 14.04 0.08 21.12
C VAL A 187 14.28 1.27 22.05
N LYS A 188 15.23 2.13 21.68
CA LYS A 188 15.50 3.37 22.41
C LYS A 188 15.06 4.52 21.51
N ASP A 189 14.11 5.30 21.99
CA ASP A 189 13.66 6.49 21.27
C ASP A 189 13.08 7.54 22.21
N LYS A 190 13.55 8.78 22.05
CA LYS A 190 13.06 9.97 22.76
C LYS A 190 12.73 11.11 21.80
N THR A 191 12.78 10.87 20.50
CA THR A 191 12.60 11.89 19.48
C THR A 191 11.12 12.00 19.13
N ALA A 192 10.53 13.17 19.35
CA ALA A 192 9.13 13.38 18.98
C ALA A 192 8.95 13.52 17.45
N PRO A 193 7.78 13.12 16.90
CA PRO A 193 7.44 13.37 15.51
C PRO A 193 7.52 14.85 15.15
N ARG A 194 7.82 15.15 13.88
CA ARG A 194 7.93 16.52 13.38
C ARG A 194 7.03 16.77 12.18
N ALA A 195 6.30 17.88 12.23
CA ALA A 195 5.58 18.38 11.07
C ALA A 195 6.48 19.13 10.09
N GLU A 196 6.29 18.88 8.80
CA GLU A 196 6.97 19.54 7.69
C GLU A 196 6.05 20.46 6.88
N GLY A 197 4.74 20.42 7.10
CA GLY A 197 3.80 21.31 6.41
C GLY A 197 2.34 21.09 6.80
N ILE A 198 1.52 22.08 6.52
CA ILE A 198 0.06 22.03 6.65
C ILE A 198 -0.57 22.23 5.27
N MET A 199 -1.71 21.59 5.02
CA MET A 199 -2.52 21.85 3.85
C MET A 199 -3.96 22.13 4.26
N LEU A 200 -4.58 23.16 3.67
CA LEU A 200 -6.01 23.40 3.82
C LEU A 200 -6.73 23.05 2.51
N PHE A 201 -7.91 22.44 2.66
CA PHE A 201 -8.73 21.85 1.60
C PHE A 201 -10.11 22.54 1.59
N PRO A 202 -10.24 23.71 0.96
CA PRO A 202 -11.56 24.33 0.77
C PRO A 202 -12.49 23.37 0.02
N GLN A 203 -13.71 23.21 0.52
CA GLN A 203 -14.70 22.35 -0.12
C GLN A 203 -15.26 23.07 -1.36
N PRO A 204 -15.19 22.46 -2.57
CA PRO A 204 -15.64 23.12 -3.80
C PRO A 204 -17.09 23.63 -3.68
N GLY A 205 -17.30 24.90 -4.01
CA GLY A 205 -18.58 25.60 -3.93
C GLY A 205 -19.06 25.92 -2.50
N LYS A 206 -18.26 25.57 -1.48
CA LYS A 206 -18.65 25.67 -0.06
C LYS A 206 -17.62 26.39 0.81
N GLY A 207 -16.39 26.57 0.35
CA GLY A 207 -15.37 27.29 1.09
C GLY A 207 -14.21 27.79 0.23
N VAL A 208 -13.42 28.69 0.81
CA VAL A 208 -12.23 29.28 0.21
C VAL A 208 -11.10 29.41 1.25
N VAL A 209 -9.86 29.30 0.78
CA VAL A 209 -8.64 29.59 1.53
C VAL A 209 -7.81 30.57 0.72
N GLU A 210 -7.44 31.71 1.32
CA GLU A 210 -6.83 32.86 0.64
C GLU A 210 -7.59 33.25 -0.64
N GLY A 211 -8.93 33.24 -0.57
CA GLY A 211 -9.83 33.56 -1.68
C GLY A 211 -9.91 32.51 -2.80
N LYS A 212 -9.30 31.33 -2.64
CA LYS A 212 -9.29 30.27 -3.64
C LYS A 212 -10.03 29.03 -3.18
N GLN A 213 -10.73 28.36 -4.09
CA GLN A 213 -11.38 27.06 -3.85
C GLN A 213 -10.44 25.86 -4.10
N THR A 214 -9.17 26.10 -4.40
CA THR A 214 -8.16 25.05 -4.55
C THR A 214 -7.37 24.89 -3.27
N ARG A 215 -6.95 23.65 -2.99
CA ARG A 215 -6.11 23.32 -1.83
C ARG A 215 -4.83 24.17 -1.80
N ARG A 216 -4.40 24.54 -0.59
CA ARG A 216 -3.23 25.40 -0.36
C ARG A 216 -2.31 24.77 0.69
N ALA A 217 -1.03 24.65 0.36
CA ALA A 217 0.01 24.22 1.29
C ALA A 217 0.64 25.43 2.00
N PHE A 218 1.04 25.22 3.25
CA PHE A 218 1.64 26.20 4.14
C PHE A 218 2.80 25.56 4.92
N PRO A 219 3.77 26.36 5.40
CA PRO A 219 4.76 25.88 6.37
C PRO A 219 4.08 25.30 7.61
N ALA A 220 4.74 24.37 8.32
CA ALA A 220 4.22 23.82 9.56
C ALA A 220 3.97 24.91 10.63
N HIS A 221 4.75 26.00 10.60
CA HIS A 221 4.61 27.14 11.50
C HIS A 221 4.43 28.42 10.69
N PRO A 222 3.22 28.72 10.18
CA PRO A 222 2.96 29.95 9.45
C PRO A 222 3.23 31.18 10.32
N THR A 223 3.93 32.17 9.78
CA THR A 223 4.23 33.43 10.49
C THR A 223 3.09 34.45 10.44
N LYS A 224 2.11 34.22 9.56
CA LYS A 224 0.90 35.04 9.39
C LYS A 224 -0.35 34.16 9.49
N PRO A 225 -1.48 34.69 10.00
CA PRO A 225 -2.75 33.99 9.93
C PRO A 225 -3.12 33.66 8.48
N ILE A 226 -3.71 32.47 8.27
CA ILE A 226 -4.21 32.04 6.97
C ILE A 226 -5.67 32.47 6.86
N THR A 227 -6.07 33.18 5.81
CA THR A 227 -7.46 33.60 5.67
C THR A 227 -8.32 32.50 5.05
N ALA A 228 -9.53 32.31 5.57
CA ALA A 228 -10.50 31.36 5.01
C ALA A 228 -11.96 31.80 5.26
N TRP A 229 -12.87 31.22 4.50
CA TRP A 229 -14.31 31.37 4.70
C TRP A 229 -15.06 30.13 4.21
N GLY A 230 -16.15 29.77 4.88
CA GLY A 230 -16.96 28.60 4.56
C GLY A 230 -16.34 27.28 5.05
N LEU A 231 -16.70 26.18 4.38
CA LEU A 231 -16.33 24.82 4.77
C LEU A 231 -14.94 24.42 4.25
N ILE A 232 -14.05 24.06 5.16
CA ILE A 232 -12.67 23.65 4.82
C ILE A 232 -12.29 22.36 5.56
N GLY A 233 -11.42 21.55 4.94
CA GLY A 233 -10.68 20.49 5.62
C GLY A 233 -9.25 20.94 5.92
N ALA A 234 -8.58 20.26 6.84
CA ALA A 234 -7.15 20.43 7.09
C ALA A 234 -6.41 19.11 6.86
N GLY A 235 -5.10 19.19 6.67
CA GLY A 235 -4.21 18.04 6.66
C GLY A 235 -2.79 18.43 7.01
N ILE A 236 -1.99 17.44 7.38
CA ILE A 236 -0.64 17.63 7.89
C ILE A 236 0.33 16.68 7.22
N ARG A 237 1.50 17.18 6.86
CA ARG A 237 2.65 16.37 6.47
C ARG A 237 3.58 16.29 7.67
N ALA A 238 3.74 15.11 8.24
CA ALA A 238 4.59 14.88 9.39
C ALA A 238 5.27 13.52 9.28
N TYR A 239 6.42 13.40 9.94
CA TYR A 239 7.18 12.18 10.03
C TYR A 239 7.65 11.96 11.46
N ASP A 240 7.70 10.70 11.84
CA ASP A 240 8.33 10.25 13.06
C ASP A 240 9.81 9.91 12.83
N TYR A 241 10.60 9.87 13.90
CA TYR A 241 12.05 9.65 13.89
C TYR A 241 12.46 8.86 15.13
N MET A 242 13.44 7.97 14.97
CA MET A 242 13.98 7.19 16.09
C MET A 242 15.45 7.53 16.34
N ASP A 243 15.85 7.50 17.61
CA ASP A 243 17.25 7.72 18.00
C ASP A 243 18.20 6.68 17.34
N GLY A 244 19.39 7.14 16.93
CA GLY A 244 20.44 6.28 16.36
C GLY A 244 20.25 5.87 14.90
N VAL A 245 19.18 6.31 14.25
CA VAL A 245 18.89 6.06 12.82
C VAL A 245 18.43 7.35 12.13
N GLN A 246 18.53 7.40 10.79
CA GLN A 246 18.18 8.58 9.98
C GLN A 246 16.91 8.38 9.14
N ASN A 247 16.20 7.28 9.36
CA ASN A 247 14.98 6.96 8.62
C ASN A 247 13.83 7.87 9.04
N LYS A 248 12.88 8.06 8.13
CA LYS A 248 11.59 8.70 8.42
C LYS A 248 10.57 7.59 8.63
N TYR A 249 9.75 7.74 9.66
CA TYR A 249 8.71 6.80 10.02
C TYR A 249 7.32 7.43 9.92
N GLY A 250 6.30 6.58 9.91
CA GLY A 250 4.90 6.98 10.00
C GLY A 250 4.58 7.45 11.42
N VAL A 251 3.79 8.53 11.52
CA VAL A 251 3.32 9.04 12.80
C VAL A 251 2.19 8.16 13.32
N LYS A 252 2.29 7.66 14.56
CA LYS A 252 1.28 6.75 15.13
C LYS A 252 -0.06 7.44 15.35
N THR A 253 -0.06 8.61 15.98
CA THR A 253 -1.29 9.34 16.29
C THR A 253 -1.22 10.78 15.79
N VAL A 254 -2.28 11.22 15.12
CA VAL A 254 -2.49 12.62 14.70
C VAL A 254 -3.84 13.08 15.24
N ILE A 255 -3.85 14.10 16.08
CA ILE A 255 -5.07 14.73 16.61
C ILE A 255 -5.12 16.16 16.09
N LEU A 256 -6.28 16.58 15.58
CA LEU A 256 -6.59 17.95 15.23
C LEU A 256 -7.61 18.51 16.22
N GLU A 257 -7.26 19.60 16.87
CA GLU A 257 -8.16 20.39 17.72
C GLU A 257 -8.40 21.76 17.08
N VAL A 258 -9.63 22.28 17.19
CA VAL A 258 -9.98 23.65 16.80
C VAL A 258 -10.66 24.34 17.98
N ASP A 259 -10.11 25.47 18.39
CA ASP A 259 -10.56 26.25 19.55
C ASP A 259 -10.63 25.44 20.87
N GLY A 260 -9.81 24.39 20.97
CA GLY A 260 -9.71 23.53 22.15
C GLY A 260 -10.56 22.25 22.08
N GLU A 261 -11.39 22.11 21.05
CA GLU A 261 -12.23 20.92 20.85
C GLU A 261 -11.59 19.98 19.82
N GLU A 262 -11.56 18.68 20.11
CA GLU A 262 -11.10 17.67 19.16
C GLU A 262 -12.04 17.62 17.94
N VAL A 263 -11.47 17.73 16.75
CA VAL A 263 -12.18 17.68 15.46
C VAL A 263 -11.95 16.34 14.76
N PHE A 264 -10.72 15.84 14.83
CA PHE A 264 -10.30 14.64 14.12
C PHE A 264 -9.16 13.94 14.85
N ARG A 265 -9.13 12.61 14.74
CA ARG A 265 -8.07 11.75 15.22
C ARG A 265 -7.78 10.64 14.22
N SER A 266 -6.50 10.37 13.97
CA SER A 266 -6.07 9.10 13.38
C SER A 266 -5.14 8.37 14.33
N THR A 267 -5.36 7.08 14.55
CA THR A 267 -4.51 6.21 15.38
C THR A 267 -4.18 4.95 14.60
N ILE A 268 -2.90 4.75 14.28
CA ILE A 268 -2.44 3.60 13.51
C ILE A 268 -1.94 2.50 14.46
N ASP A 269 -2.77 1.50 14.68
CA ASP A 269 -2.50 0.35 15.54
C ASP A 269 -2.84 -0.98 14.84
N ARG A 270 -3.84 -0.97 13.96
CA ARG A 270 -4.27 -2.11 13.16
C ARG A 270 -5.01 -1.70 11.89
N PHE A 271 -5.08 -2.62 10.93
CA PHE A 271 -5.97 -2.50 9.77
C PHE A 271 -6.23 -3.87 9.15
N ALA A 272 -7.40 -4.03 8.51
CA ALA A 272 -7.71 -5.20 7.70
C ALA A 272 -7.16 -5.02 6.26
N TYR A 273 -6.81 -6.11 5.58
CA TYR A 273 -6.12 -6.05 4.29
C TYR A 273 -6.86 -5.20 3.24
N GLU A 274 -8.19 -5.28 3.20
CA GLU A 274 -9.08 -4.52 2.30
C GLU A 274 -9.07 -3.02 2.59
N GLU A 275 -8.71 -2.60 3.80
CA GLU A 275 -8.67 -1.19 4.18
C GLU A 275 -7.49 -0.45 3.53
N ASN A 276 -6.43 -1.16 3.12
CA ASN A 276 -5.20 -0.59 2.56
C ASN A 276 -5.44 0.52 1.54
N ARG A 277 -6.40 0.31 0.64
CA ARG A 277 -6.57 1.20 -0.51
C ARG A 277 -7.25 2.51 -0.14
N TYR A 278 -7.92 2.61 1.02
CA TYR A 278 -8.48 3.86 1.50
C TYR A 278 -7.43 4.94 1.78
N ILE A 279 -6.14 4.59 1.84
CA ILE A 279 -5.05 5.56 1.88
C ILE A 279 -5.08 6.57 0.72
N ASN A 280 -5.61 6.14 -0.44
CA ASN A 280 -5.78 7.00 -1.62
C ASN A 280 -6.77 8.14 -1.38
N SER A 281 -7.66 7.98 -0.41
CA SER A 281 -8.58 9.00 0.05
C SER A 281 -8.04 9.75 1.25
N TRP A 282 -7.44 9.04 2.22
CA TRP A 282 -6.90 9.65 3.43
C TRP A 282 -5.76 10.64 3.12
N THR A 283 -4.99 10.39 2.06
CA THR A 283 -3.79 11.19 1.78
C THR A 283 -3.96 12.05 0.54
N HIS A 284 -3.22 13.15 0.51
CA HIS A 284 -3.00 13.94 -0.70
C HIS A 284 -1.50 14.22 -0.85
N GLY A 285 -0.83 13.47 -1.74
CA GLY A 285 0.62 13.46 -1.76
C GLY A 285 1.16 12.93 -0.43
N GLN A 286 1.94 13.74 0.28
CA GLN A 286 2.49 13.40 1.59
C GLN A 286 1.67 13.96 2.77
N TYR A 287 0.51 14.57 2.51
CA TYR A 287 -0.34 15.13 3.55
C TYR A 287 -1.40 14.12 3.97
N MET A 288 -1.48 13.83 5.26
CA MET A 288 -2.59 13.10 5.89
C MET A 288 -3.74 14.09 6.06
N LYS A 289 -4.91 13.80 5.48
CA LYS A 289 -6.11 14.60 5.71
C LYS A 289 -6.63 14.33 7.11
N SER A 290 -7.13 15.37 7.73
CA SER A 290 -7.80 15.33 9.04
C SER A 290 -9.30 15.52 8.89
N PHE A 291 -9.83 14.95 7.81
CA PHE A 291 -11.25 14.81 7.52
C PHE A 291 -11.46 13.54 6.68
N ILE A 292 -12.65 12.97 6.77
CA ILE A 292 -12.97 11.65 6.21
C ILE A 292 -13.91 11.87 5.02
N GLU A 293 -13.45 11.56 3.81
CA GLU A 293 -14.30 11.58 2.62
C GLU A 293 -15.44 10.55 2.73
N PRO A 294 -16.62 10.80 2.11
CA PRO A 294 -17.83 10.03 2.38
C PRO A 294 -17.74 8.54 1.98
N GLY A 295 -16.88 8.18 1.03
CA GLY A 295 -16.59 6.81 0.63
C GLY A 295 -15.47 6.14 1.44
N ASN A 296 -14.75 6.85 2.31
CA ASN A 296 -13.67 6.29 3.13
C ASN A 296 -14.24 5.53 4.36
N ARG A 297 -13.70 4.34 4.65
CA ARG A 297 -14.14 3.47 5.75
C ARG A 297 -13.02 3.06 6.70
N LEU A 298 -11.86 3.72 6.64
CA LEU A 298 -10.76 3.43 7.55
C LEU A 298 -11.18 3.58 9.01
N ARG A 299 -11.11 2.48 9.76
CA ARG A 299 -11.48 2.46 11.19
C ARG A 299 -10.52 3.24 12.08
N MET A 300 -9.27 3.38 11.63
CA MET A 300 -8.26 4.20 12.30
C MET A 300 -8.57 5.71 12.25
N LEU A 301 -9.52 6.17 11.44
CA LEU A 301 -9.88 7.59 11.31
C LEU A 301 -11.19 7.89 12.06
N GLN A 302 -11.15 8.87 12.94
CA GLN A 302 -12.27 9.28 13.77
C GLN A 302 -12.47 10.79 13.64
N ALA A 303 -13.73 11.22 13.57
CA ALA A 303 -14.11 12.62 13.54
C ALA A 303 -15.22 12.87 14.55
N SER A 304 -14.91 13.67 15.57
CA SER A 304 -15.78 13.95 16.72
C SER A 304 -16.71 15.14 16.50
N ASN A 305 -16.45 15.98 15.52
CA ASN A 305 -17.19 17.23 15.31
C ASN A 305 -18.54 17.08 14.56
N GLY A 306 -19.01 15.86 14.31
CA GLY A 306 -20.25 15.59 13.57
C GLY A 306 -20.21 15.93 12.07
N ASN A 307 -19.11 16.47 11.56
CA ASN A 307 -18.95 16.90 10.17
C ASN A 307 -17.72 16.26 9.51
N ARG A 308 -17.43 15.02 9.90
CA ARG A 308 -16.35 14.19 9.33
C ARG A 308 -14.97 14.87 9.37
N GLY A 309 -14.71 15.77 10.32
CA GLY A 309 -13.45 16.49 10.48
C GLY A 309 -13.34 17.77 9.64
N LEU A 310 -14.38 18.13 8.87
CA LEU A 310 -14.46 19.41 8.18
C LEU A 310 -14.83 20.52 9.17
N VAL A 311 -14.22 21.69 9.01
CA VAL A 311 -14.38 22.86 9.89
C VAL A 311 -15.10 23.97 9.12
N GLU A 312 -16.16 24.52 9.72
CA GLU A 312 -16.88 25.66 9.17
C GLU A 312 -16.29 26.96 9.70
N ILE A 313 -15.82 27.83 8.80
CA ILE A 313 -15.28 29.15 9.10
C ILE A 313 -16.31 30.19 8.68
N ASN A 314 -17.23 30.56 9.57
CA ASN A 314 -18.41 31.37 9.26
C ASN A 314 -18.54 32.65 10.10
N GLU A 315 -17.52 32.96 10.90
CA GLU A 315 -17.41 34.17 11.71
C GLU A 315 -16.11 34.90 11.41
N GLU A 316 -16.12 36.23 11.43
CA GLU A 316 -14.91 37.05 11.23
C GLU A 316 -14.05 37.12 12.50
N ARG A 317 -13.46 35.98 12.87
CA ARG A 317 -12.64 35.81 14.07
C ARG A 317 -11.44 34.90 13.80
N PRO A 318 -10.43 34.90 14.68
CA PRO A 318 -9.41 33.87 14.65
C PRO A 318 -9.98 32.52 15.13
N TYR A 319 -9.65 31.45 14.42
CA TYR A 319 -9.86 30.06 14.79
C TYR A 319 -8.50 29.43 15.08
N ARG A 320 -8.35 28.82 16.25
CA ARG A 320 -7.07 28.26 16.73
C ARG A 320 -6.98 26.78 16.41
N PHE A 321 -6.15 26.43 15.43
CA PHE A 321 -5.90 25.05 15.06
C PHE A 321 -4.66 24.53 15.78
N VAL A 322 -4.79 23.34 16.36
CA VAL A 322 -3.69 22.64 17.04
C VAL A 322 -3.62 21.21 16.55
N TYR A 323 -2.48 20.82 15.98
CA TYR A 323 -2.15 19.41 15.80
C TYR A 323 -1.35 18.91 16.98
N THR A 324 -1.71 17.74 17.50
CA THR A 324 -0.87 16.95 18.41
C THR A 324 -0.43 15.69 17.67
N LEU A 325 0.88 15.47 17.59
CA LEU A 325 1.50 14.31 16.96
C LEU A 325 2.12 13.43 18.04
N SER A 326 1.98 12.11 17.92
CA SER A 326 2.60 11.17 18.85
C SER A 326 3.12 9.93 18.13
N ASP A 327 4.28 9.45 18.56
CA ASP A 327 4.85 8.17 18.10
C ASP A 327 4.31 6.99 18.93
N ALA A 328 4.89 5.81 18.71
CA ALA A 328 4.53 4.60 19.44
C ALA A 328 5.08 4.53 20.87
N LEU A 329 6.18 5.24 21.17
CA LEU A 329 6.82 5.25 22.49
C LEU A 329 6.31 6.38 23.40
N GLY A 330 5.39 7.21 22.90
CA GLY A 330 4.75 8.29 23.65
C GLY A 330 5.45 9.65 23.52
N ASN A 331 6.45 9.80 22.65
CA ASN A 331 7.03 11.12 22.38
C ASN A 331 6.01 11.95 21.60
N THR A 332 5.83 13.21 22.01
CA THR A 332 4.79 14.08 21.45
C THR A 332 5.32 15.43 21.00
N SER A 333 4.70 15.98 19.96
CA SER A 333 4.92 17.36 19.54
C SER A 333 3.60 18.03 19.19
N LYS A 334 3.58 19.37 19.23
CA LYS A 334 2.41 20.16 18.87
C LYS A 334 2.73 21.20 17.81
N VAL A 335 1.82 21.36 16.86
CA VAL A 335 1.86 22.39 15.83
C VAL A 335 0.65 23.29 16.00
N ARG A 336 0.86 24.61 16.01
CA ARG A 336 -0.21 25.59 16.23
C ARG A 336 -0.23 26.59 15.09
N PHE A 337 -1.42 26.87 14.57
CA PHE A 337 -1.62 27.90 13.57
C PHE A 337 -3.01 28.53 13.72
N THR A 338 -3.19 29.70 13.14
CA THR A 338 -4.46 30.43 13.18
C THR A 338 -5.04 30.52 11.77
N VAL A 339 -6.31 30.16 11.66
CA VAL A 339 -7.12 30.47 10.48
C VAL A 339 -7.96 31.69 10.84
N GLN A 340 -7.76 32.79 10.11
CA GLN A 340 -8.56 34.00 10.27
C GLN A 340 -9.80 33.89 9.39
N GLY A 341 -10.98 33.89 10.00
CA GLY A 341 -12.23 34.03 9.28
C GLY A 341 -12.29 35.40 8.61
N GLN A 342 -12.44 35.41 7.29
CA GLN A 342 -12.55 36.62 6.48
C GLN A 342 -13.66 36.44 5.45
N LYS A 343 -14.78 37.15 5.63
CA LYS A 343 -15.96 36.96 4.80
C LYS A 343 -15.63 37.15 3.33
N THR A 344 -15.84 36.09 2.55
CA THR A 344 -15.50 36.05 1.12
C THR A 344 -16.64 35.40 0.34
N ILE A 345 -16.95 35.92 -0.84
CA ILE A 345 -17.94 35.33 -1.74
C ILE A 345 -17.41 33.98 -2.24
N ILE A 346 -18.21 32.93 -2.08
CA ILE A 346 -17.89 31.58 -2.58
C ILE A 346 -18.67 31.36 -3.86
N ALA A 347 -17.97 31.31 -5.00
CA ALA A 347 -18.58 31.02 -6.28
C ALA A 347 -19.09 29.56 -6.35
N PRO A 348 -20.23 29.27 -6.99
CA PRO A 348 -20.63 27.91 -7.32
C PRO A 348 -19.60 27.24 -8.24
N VAL A 349 -19.51 25.91 -8.20
CA VAL A 349 -18.66 25.16 -9.13
C VAL A 349 -19.45 24.83 -10.39
N GLU A 350 -19.09 25.48 -11.50
CA GLU A 350 -19.62 25.13 -12.81
C GLU A 350 -19.14 23.75 -13.23
N HIS A 351 -20.07 22.90 -13.65
CA HIS A 351 -19.78 21.57 -14.15
C HIS A 351 -20.88 21.10 -15.10
N ARG A 352 -20.61 20.02 -15.82
CA ARG A 352 -21.60 19.34 -16.66
C ARG A 352 -22.10 18.13 -15.90
N GLU A 353 -23.41 18.01 -15.69
CA GLU A 353 -24.03 16.91 -14.95
C GLU A 353 -23.64 15.52 -15.49
N LYS A 354 -23.49 15.38 -16.82
CA LYS A 354 -23.01 14.14 -17.46
C LYS A 354 -21.65 13.65 -16.93
N TYR A 355 -20.81 14.58 -16.46
CA TYR A 355 -19.45 14.32 -15.99
C TYR A 355 -19.32 14.46 -14.46
N ALA A 356 -20.44 14.55 -13.74
CA ALA A 356 -20.49 14.53 -12.29
C ALA A 356 -20.77 13.10 -11.81
N LEU A 357 -19.72 12.42 -11.36
CA LEU A 357 -19.82 11.07 -10.80
C LEU A 357 -20.13 11.13 -9.31
N LYS A 358 -21.04 10.28 -8.86
CA LYS A 358 -21.46 10.14 -7.46
C LYS A 358 -20.78 8.96 -6.80
N TRP A 359 -20.25 9.15 -5.59
CA TRP A 359 -19.55 8.08 -4.89
C TRP A 359 -20.45 6.93 -4.43
N ASP A 360 -21.71 7.24 -4.13
CA ASP A 360 -22.70 6.34 -3.55
C ASP A 360 -23.67 5.73 -4.57
N LYS A 361 -23.42 5.93 -5.87
CA LYS A 361 -24.24 5.39 -6.97
C LYS A 361 -23.39 4.67 -8.00
N VAL A 362 -24.05 3.88 -8.82
CA VAL A 362 -23.45 3.39 -10.07
C VAL A 362 -23.36 4.58 -11.03
N ASN A 363 -22.20 4.76 -11.65
CA ASN A 363 -21.97 5.80 -12.65
C ASN A 363 -21.76 5.18 -14.01
N TYR A 364 -22.36 5.79 -15.03
CA TYR A 364 -22.22 5.40 -16.42
C TYR A 364 -21.67 6.58 -17.21
N LEU A 365 -20.53 6.38 -17.88
CA LEU A 365 -19.99 7.32 -18.83
C LEU A 365 -19.96 6.65 -20.21
N GLN A 366 -20.79 7.16 -21.11
CA GLN A 366 -20.88 6.70 -22.49
C GLN A 366 -20.61 7.86 -23.44
N GLU A 367 -19.62 7.64 -24.31
CA GLU A 367 -19.22 8.55 -25.37
C GLU A 367 -18.96 7.73 -26.64
N PRO A 368 -18.94 8.34 -27.84
CA PRO A 368 -18.66 7.60 -29.07
C PRO A 368 -17.34 6.81 -28.97
N GLY A 369 -17.44 5.48 -28.92
CA GLY A 369 -16.30 4.58 -28.78
C GLY A 369 -15.73 4.43 -27.37
N LEU A 370 -16.42 4.87 -26.32
CA LEU A 370 -16.03 4.73 -24.92
C LEU A 370 -17.23 4.27 -24.07
N GLU A 371 -17.02 3.22 -23.29
CA GLU A 371 -17.95 2.80 -22.24
C GLU A 371 -17.18 2.62 -20.93
N LEU A 372 -17.64 3.28 -19.87
CA LEU A 372 -17.12 3.13 -18.52
C LEU A 372 -18.28 2.96 -17.54
N VAL A 373 -18.23 1.88 -16.77
CA VAL A 373 -19.19 1.60 -15.70
C VAL A 373 -18.43 1.56 -14.38
N ILE A 374 -18.80 2.44 -13.47
CA ILE A 374 -18.20 2.53 -12.12
C ILE A 374 -19.27 2.09 -11.12
N PRO A 375 -19.15 0.89 -10.53
CA PRO A 375 -20.05 0.45 -9.48
C PRO A 375 -20.10 1.40 -8.27
N LYS A 376 -21.20 1.32 -7.52
CA LYS A 376 -21.36 2.03 -6.24
C LYS A 376 -20.20 1.69 -5.29
N GLY A 377 -19.69 2.71 -4.58
CA GLY A 377 -18.63 2.54 -3.58
C GLY A 377 -17.20 2.48 -4.15
N MET A 378 -17.03 2.72 -5.45
CA MET A 378 -15.71 2.76 -6.09
C MET A 378 -15.03 4.13 -5.99
N LEU A 379 -15.77 5.22 -5.77
CA LEU A 379 -15.17 6.54 -5.54
C LEU A 379 -15.19 6.87 -4.05
N TYR A 380 -14.23 7.67 -3.62
CA TYR A 380 -14.12 8.10 -2.23
C TYR A 380 -14.92 9.36 -1.92
N ASP A 381 -15.18 10.18 -2.93
CA ASP A 381 -16.03 11.36 -2.89
C ASP A 381 -16.68 11.56 -4.27
N ASP A 382 -17.64 12.48 -4.36
CA ASP A 382 -18.17 12.93 -5.66
C ASP A 382 -17.04 13.49 -6.52
N VAL A 383 -17.05 13.16 -7.81
CA VAL A 383 -16.01 13.56 -8.76
C VAL A 383 -16.62 14.36 -9.88
N LEU A 384 -16.17 15.60 -10.04
CA LEU A 384 -16.43 16.42 -11.22
C LEU A 384 -15.29 16.20 -12.21
N LEU A 385 -15.52 15.40 -13.25
CA LEU A 385 -14.48 15.04 -14.21
C LEU A 385 -14.08 16.23 -15.08
N ASN A 386 -12.77 16.42 -15.27
CA ASN A 386 -12.23 17.24 -16.36
C ASN A 386 -12.15 16.42 -17.66
N TYR A 387 -13.32 16.02 -18.15
CA TYR A 387 -13.43 15.17 -19.33
C TYR A 387 -13.06 15.91 -20.62
N SER A 388 -12.22 15.30 -21.44
CA SER A 388 -12.00 15.72 -22.83
C SER A 388 -11.69 14.54 -23.74
N VAL A 389 -11.91 14.71 -25.04
CA VAL A 389 -11.57 13.71 -26.06
C VAL A 389 -10.74 14.37 -27.14
N ARG A 390 -9.65 13.71 -27.52
CA ARG A 390 -8.85 14.06 -28.69
C ARG A 390 -9.10 13.03 -29.77
N ALA A 391 -9.50 13.51 -30.94
CA ALA A 391 -9.76 12.70 -32.12
C ALA A 391 -8.81 13.11 -33.24
N ASP A 392 -7.85 12.26 -33.59
CA ASP A 392 -7.16 12.33 -34.87
C ASP A 392 -7.78 11.34 -35.85
N SER A 393 -7.87 11.73 -37.12
CA SER A 393 -8.37 10.85 -38.17
C SER A 393 -7.51 9.60 -38.34
N GLY A 394 -6.20 9.69 -38.07
CA GLY A 394 -5.23 8.60 -38.23
C GLY A 394 -5.14 7.62 -37.05
N ASP A 395 -5.70 7.96 -35.89
CA ASP A 395 -5.52 7.18 -34.66
C ASP A 395 -6.32 5.85 -34.67
N ILE A 396 -5.75 4.83 -34.00
CA ILE A 396 -6.38 3.52 -33.77
C ILE A 396 -7.69 3.66 -33.00
N ALA A 397 -7.70 4.51 -31.98
CA ALA A 397 -8.86 4.88 -31.18
C ALA A 397 -8.72 6.34 -30.75
N PHE A 398 -9.80 6.98 -30.31
CA PHE A 398 -9.67 8.29 -29.68
C PHE A 398 -8.83 8.22 -28.39
N THR A 399 -8.31 9.37 -27.98
CA THR A 399 -7.70 9.53 -26.66
C THR A 399 -8.71 10.19 -25.73
N TYR A 400 -9.15 9.45 -24.73
CA TYR A 400 -10.14 9.89 -23.74
C TYR A 400 -9.44 10.30 -22.46
N GLN A 401 -9.49 11.59 -22.13
CA GLN A 401 -9.12 12.08 -20.81
C GLN A 401 -10.37 12.01 -19.94
N LEU A 402 -10.44 11.04 -19.04
CA LEU A 402 -11.48 10.99 -18.02
C LEU A 402 -11.27 12.10 -17.00
N ASN A 403 -10.00 12.33 -16.61
CA ASN A 403 -9.61 13.47 -15.79
C ASN A 403 -8.16 13.88 -16.11
N ASP A 404 -7.82 15.15 -15.92
CA ASP A 404 -6.48 15.71 -16.16
C ASP A 404 -5.42 15.19 -15.18
N THR A 405 -5.85 14.84 -13.98
CA THR A 405 -5.06 14.25 -12.91
C THR A 405 -5.65 12.91 -12.53
N ARG A 406 -4.79 11.93 -12.22
CA ARG A 406 -5.24 10.56 -11.89
C ARG A 406 -6.10 10.59 -10.62
N ILE A 407 -7.34 10.12 -10.72
CA ILE A 407 -8.23 9.93 -9.58
C ILE A 407 -8.31 8.44 -9.25
N PRO A 408 -7.81 7.98 -8.09
CA PRO A 408 -7.84 6.57 -7.72
C PRO A 408 -9.26 6.10 -7.38
N MET A 409 -9.62 4.89 -7.81
CA MET A 409 -10.89 4.22 -7.47
C MET A 409 -10.66 3.07 -6.50
N HIS A 410 -11.56 2.76 -5.59
CA HIS A 410 -11.37 1.71 -4.58
C HIS A 410 -11.10 0.31 -5.17
N ASN A 411 -11.63 -0.03 -6.35
CA ASN A 411 -11.25 -1.25 -7.06
C ASN A 411 -11.23 -1.03 -8.58
N ALA A 412 -10.91 -2.09 -9.33
CA ALA A 412 -10.83 -2.04 -10.79
C ALA A 412 -12.23 -2.08 -11.42
N CYS A 413 -12.49 -1.14 -12.32
CA CYS A 413 -13.74 -1.02 -13.08
C CYS A 413 -13.50 -1.32 -14.56
N ASP A 414 -14.56 -1.75 -15.25
CA ASP A 414 -14.48 -2.10 -16.66
C ASP A 414 -14.50 -0.84 -17.54
N LEU A 415 -13.51 -0.75 -18.42
CA LEU A 415 -13.37 0.27 -19.46
C LEU A 415 -13.37 -0.43 -20.81
N ARG A 416 -14.16 0.11 -21.75
CA ARG A 416 -14.15 -0.31 -23.15
C ARG A 416 -13.81 0.84 -24.06
N ILE A 417 -12.89 0.60 -24.99
CA ILE A 417 -12.50 1.56 -26.01
C ILE A 417 -12.67 0.92 -27.39
N GLY A 418 -13.51 1.51 -28.24
CA GLY A 418 -13.71 1.07 -29.62
C GLY A 418 -12.55 1.44 -30.54
N LEU A 419 -12.13 0.48 -31.36
CA LEU A 419 -11.17 0.73 -32.44
C LEU A 419 -11.89 1.41 -33.61
N ARG A 420 -11.24 2.45 -34.14
CA ARG A 420 -11.62 3.13 -35.38
C ARG A 420 -10.83 2.64 -36.57
N ARG A 421 -9.59 2.19 -36.32
CA ARG A 421 -8.69 1.63 -37.34
C ARG A 421 -8.02 0.38 -36.80
N ARG A 422 -7.66 -0.51 -37.72
CA ARG A 422 -6.93 -1.75 -37.45
C ARG A 422 -5.73 -1.85 -38.40
N PRO A 423 -4.62 -1.13 -38.12
CA PRO A 423 -3.44 -1.14 -38.99
C PRO A 423 -2.68 -2.48 -38.98
N VAL A 424 -2.90 -3.31 -37.97
CA VAL A 424 -2.32 -4.66 -37.83
C VAL A 424 -3.45 -5.69 -37.78
N GLU A 425 -3.34 -6.77 -38.56
CA GLU A 425 -4.35 -7.83 -38.62
C GLU A 425 -4.41 -8.65 -37.31
N ASP A 426 -3.24 -8.92 -36.73
CA ASP A 426 -3.12 -9.65 -35.47
C ASP A 426 -3.67 -8.82 -34.30
N VAL A 427 -4.85 -9.20 -33.82
CA VAL A 427 -5.57 -8.52 -32.74
C VAL A 427 -4.87 -8.65 -31.38
N THR A 428 -3.94 -9.60 -31.20
CA THR A 428 -3.21 -9.74 -29.93
C THR A 428 -2.17 -8.64 -29.74
N LYS A 429 -1.87 -7.87 -30.80
CA LYS A 429 -0.92 -6.76 -30.78
C LYS A 429 -1.51 -5.47 -30.22
N TYR A 430 -2.82 -5.41 -30.00
CA TYR A 430 -3.49 -4.22 -29.48
C TYR A 430 -3.57 -4.25 -27.96
N TYR A 431 -3.37 -3.09 -27.32
CA TYR A 431 -3.52 -2.92 -25.88
C TYR A 431 -4.08 -1.54 -25.56
N VAL A 432 -4.75 -1.41 -24.41
CA VAL A 432 -5.10 -0.11 -23.84
C VAL A 432 -3.85 0.49 -23.19
N ALA A 433 -3.54 1.71 -23.61
CA ALA A 433 -2.44 2.52 -23.09
C ALA A 433 -2.98 3.64 -22.21
N GLY A 434 -2.36 3.82 -21.05
CA GLY A 434 -2.50 5.03 -20.24
C GLY A 434 -1.60 6.11 -20.82
N VAL A 435 -2.06 7.35 -20.81
CA VAL A 435 -1.33 8.51 -21.36
C VAL A 435 -0.98 9.44 -20.21
N THR A 436 0.32 9.74 -20.07
CA THR A 436 0.81 10.71 -19.10
C THR A 436 0.53 12.14 -19.56
N ALA A 437 0.61 13.12 -18.65
CA ALA A 437 0.44 14.54 -18.99
C ALA A 437 1.40 15.06 -20.08
N ARG A 438 2.55 14.40 -20.29
CA ARG A 438 3.52 14.72 -21.35
C ARG A 438 3.31 13.92 -22.64
N GLY A 439 2.23 13.13 -22.74
CA GLY A 439 1.91 12.30 -23.90
C GLY A 439 2.62 10.94 -23.95
N GLY A 440 3.50 10.64 -22.99
CA GLY A 440 4.13 9.32 -22.89
C GLY A 440 3.08 8.24 -22.58
N LYS A 441 3.19 7.08 -23.21
CA LYS A 441 2.26 5.95 -23.06
C LYS A 441 2.84 4.88 -22.14
N TYR A 442 1.99 4.20 -21.39
CA TYR A 442 2.34 3.02 -20.61
C TYR A 442 1.22 1.98 -20.71
N ARG A 443 1.57 0.70 -20.63
CA ARG A 443 0.60 -0.38 -20.76
C ARG A 443 -0.37 -0.42 -19.58
N ILE A 444 -1.66 -0.46 -19.89
CA ILE A 444 -2.72 -0.95 -18.99
C ILE A 444 -3.02 -2.42 -19.31
N GLY A 445 -3.00 -2.78 -20.59
CA GLY A 445 -3.30 -4.13 -21.08
C GLY A 445 -4.70 -4.20 -21.70
N GLY A 446 -5.40 -5.30 -21.49
CA GLY A 446 -6.74 -5.52 -22.03
C GLY A 446 -6.79 -6.59 -23.11
N LYS A 447 -8.00 -6.91 -23.56
CA LYS A 447 -8.28 -7.90 -24.60
C LYS A 447 -9.16 -7.29 -25.66
N TYR A 448 -8.87 -7.63 -26.90
CA TYR A 448 -9.72 -7.29 -28.03
C TYR A 448 -10.92 -8.24 -28.09
N GLU A 449 -12.12 -7.69 -28.30
CA GLU A 449 -13.36 -8.44 -28.51
C GLU A 449 -14.30 -7.59 -29.35
N ASP A 450 -14.77 -8.09 -30.51
CA ASP A 450 -15.81 -7.46 -31.34
C ASP A 450 -15.61 -5.96 -31.64
N GLY A 451 -14.40 -5.55 -32.00
CA GLY A 451 -14.10 -4.15 -32.34
C GLY A 451 -13.77 -3.26 -31.15
N VAL A 452 -13.80 -3.77 -29.92
CA VAL A 452 -13.47 -3.01 -28.70
C VAL A 452 -12.29 -3.64 -27.94
N MET A 453 -11.46 -2.79 -27.34
CA MET A 453 -10.57 -3.22 -26.26
C MET A 453 -11.31 -3.16 -24.94
N LYS A 454 -11.37 -4.28 -24.22
CA LYS A 454 -11.88 -4.38 -22.85
C LYS A 454 -10.71 -4.45 -21.87
N VAL A 455 -10.72 -3.59 -20.87
CA VAL A 455 -9.67 -3.56 -19.83
C VAL A 455 -10.27 -3.19 -18.48
N ARG A 456 -9.59 -3.56 -17.39
CA ARG A 456 -9.94 -3.12 -16.04
C ARG A 456 -9.00 -2.01 -15.59
N ILE A 457 -9.54 -0.83 -15.30
CA ILE A 457 -8.77 0.33 -14.80
C ILE A 457 -9.05 0.56 -13.33
N ARG A 458 -8.04 0.99 -12.58
CA ARG A 458 -8.16 1.31 -11.14
C ARG A 458 -8.18 2.80 -10.85
N ASP A 459 -8.10 3.62 -11.89
CA ASP A 459 -8.03 5.07 -11.76
C ASP A 459 -8.70 5.73 -12.95
N LEU A 460 -9.17 6.95 -12.75
CA LEU A 460 -9.68 7.80 -13.81
C LEU A 460 -8.53 8.69 -14.28
N GLY A 461 -8.05 8.45 -15.49
CA GLY A 461 -6.97 9.18 -16.13
C GLY A 461 -7.19 9.27 -17.64
N THR A 462 -6.11 9.32 -18.42
CA THR A 462 -6.19 9.42 -19.88
C THR A 462 -5.85 8.09 -20.53
N TYR A 463 -6.71 7.62 -21.44
CA TYR A 463 -6.60 6.30 -22.07
C TYR A 463 -6.77 6.36 -23.60
N THR A 464 -6.06 5.48 -24.29
CA THR A 464 -6.21 5.23 -25.74
C THR A 464 -5.86 3.78 -26.06
N VAL A 465 -5.91 3.39 -27.33
CA VAL A 465 -5.44 2.08 -27.82
C VAL A 465 -4.15 2.26 -28.60
N ALA A 466 -3.16 1.42 -28.31
CA ALA A 466 -1.88 1.35 -28.99
C ALA A 466 -1.62 -0.08 -29.50
N VAL A 467 -0.57 -0.23 -30.28
CA VAL A 467 -0.17 -1.50 -30.89
C VAL A 467 1.30 -1.74 -30.61
N ASP A 468 1.63 -2.96 -30.20
CA ASP A 468 3.01 -3.40 -29.99
C ASP A 468 3.31 -4.65 -30.83
N THR A 469 4.18 -4.48 -31.82
CA THR A 469 4.68 -5.55 -32.70
C THR A 469 6.18 -5.78 -32.56
N VAL A 470 6.84 -5.09 -31.62
CA VAL A 470 8.29 -5.10 -31.53
C VAL A 470 8.70 -6.11 -30.45
N PRO A 471 9.49 -7.15 -30.77
CA PRO A 471 9.88 -8.13 -29.78
C PRO A 471 10.86 -7.55 -28.75
N PRO A 472 10.88 -8.12 -27.52
CA PRO A 472 11.78 -7.68 -26.46
C PRO A 472 13.25 -7.92 -26.81
N VAL A 473 14.16 -7.16 -26.21
CA VAL A 473 15.61 -7.32 -26.39
C VAL A 473 16.21 -8.02 -25.17
N ILE A 474 17.04 -9.04 -25.42
CA ILE A 474 17.81 -9.77 -24.42
C ILE A 474 19.26 -9.29 -24.49
N THR A 475 19.84 -8.90 -23.36
CA THR A 475 21.24 -8.45 -23.30
C THR A 475 21.98 -9.19 -22.18
N PRO A 476 23.04 -9.95 -22.48
CA PRO A 476 23.85 -10.57 -21.44
C PRO A 476 24.60 -9.51 -20.64
N VAL A 477 24.70 -9.70 -19.33
CA VAL A 477 25.41 -8.79 -18.42
C VAL A 477 26.68 -9.48 -17.95
N ASN A 478 27.84 -8.91 -18.30
CA ASN A 478 29.16 -9.41 -17.91
C ASN A 478 29.38 -10.90 -18.24
N GLN A 479 29.02 -11.33 -19.45
CA GLN A 479 29.08 -12.74 -19.88
C GLN A 479 30.43 -13.42 -19.59
N ALA A 480 31.55 -12.73 -19.84
CA ALA A 480 32.89 -13.24 -19.59
C ALA A 480 33.16 -13.59 -18.10
N GLN A 481 32.30 -13.15 -17.17
CA GLN A 481 32.43 -13.39 -15.74
C GLN A 481 31.52 -14.51 -15.23
N TRP A 482 30.56 -15.00 -16.02
CA TRP A 482 29.52 -15.93 -15.54
C TRP A 482 30.09 -17.18 -14.89
N GLY A 483 31.11 -17.82 -15.50
CA GLY A 483 31.78 -18.98 -14.92
C GLY A 483 32.46 -18.67 -13.58
N ARG A 484 33.19 -17.54 -13.51
CA ARG A 484 33.89 -17.13 -12.28
C ARG A 484 32.93 -16.77 -11.16
N THR A 485 31.82 -16.10 -11.48
CA THR A 485 30.83 -15.68 -10.49
C THR A 485 29.82 -16.77 -10.14
N GLY A 486 29.72 -17.82 -10.95
CA GLY A 486 28.67 -18.83 -10.84
C GLY A 486 27.27 -18.25 -11.09
N LYS A 487 27.16 -17.15 -11.86
CA LYS A 487 25.87 -16.46 -12.09
C LYS A 487 25.73 -16.04 -13.55
N ILE A 488 24.68 -16.50 -14.21
CA ILE A 488 24.26 -16.02 -15.53
C ILE A 488 23.25 -14.91 -15.34
N ILE A 489 23.49 -13.76 -15.98
CA ILE A 489 22.68 -12.56 -15.80
C ILE A 489 22.28 -12.00 -17.16
N PHE A 490 20.98 -11.80 -17.35
CA PHE A 490 20.41 -11.11 -18.50
C PHE A 490 19.64 -9.87 -18.08
N LYS A 491 19.68 -8.85 -18.93
CA LYS A 491 18.72 -7.76 -18.92
C LYS A 491 17.73 -7.96 -20.06
N ALA A 492 16.46 -8.04 -19.73
CA ALA A 492 15.37 -8.07 -20.69
C ALA A 492 14.70 -6.69 -20.72
N LYS A 493 14.52 -6.13 -21.92
CA LYS A 493 13.83 -4.85 -22.12
C LYS A 493 12.79 -4.98 -23.20
N ASP A 494 11.64 -4.40 -22.95
CA ASP A 494 10.63 -4.14 -23.97
C ASP A 494 10.34 -2.64 -24.02
N LYS A 495 9.95 -2.14 -25.20
CA LYS A 495 9.75 -0.72 -25.47
C LYS A 495 8.35 -0.23 -25.08
N GLU A 496 7.34 -1.10 -25.08
CA GLU A 496 5.94 -0.68 -25.01
C GLU A 496 5.14 -1.41 -23.92
N THR A 497 5.06 -2.73 -24.00
CA THR A 497 4.19 -3.56 -23.18
C THR A 497 4.85 -4.23 -21.98
N GLY A 498 6.17 -4.10 -21.85
CA GLY A 498 6.96 -4.71 -20.78
C GLY A 498 7.11 -6.22 -20.95
N ILE A 499 7.94 -6.83 -20.11
CA ILE A 499 8.19 -8.27 -20.13
C ILE A 499 7.07 -9.02 -19.42
N ASN A 500 6.41 -9.95 -20.12
CA ASN A 500 5.34 -10.79 -19.59
C ASN A 500 5.88 -12.12 -19.05
N THR A 501 6.63 -12.85 -19.86
CA THR A 501 7.21 -14.15 -19.47
C THR A 501 8.66 -14.28 -19.93
N TYR A 502 9.38 -15.19 -19.28
CA TYR A 502 10.73 -15.58 -19.67
C TYR A 502 10.92 -17.07 -19.36
N ARG A 503 11.84 -17.73 -20.07
CA ARG A 503 12.27 -19.11 -19.81
C ARG A 503 13.70 -19.27 -20.26
N GLY A 504 14.55 -19.83 -19.41
CA GLY A 504 15.94 -20.13 -19.73
C GLY A 504 16.24 -21.62 -19.66
N THR A 505 17.15 -22.08 -20.50
CA THR A 505 17.69 -23.44 -20.44
C THR A 505 19.21 -23.42 -20.54
N ILE A 506 19.88 -24.37 -19.89
CA ILE A 506 21.31 -24.65 -20.06
C ILE A 506 21.42 -26.07 -20.63
N ASP A 507 22.10 -26.22 -21.78
CA ASP A 507 22.25 -27.47 -22.52
C ASP A 507 20.91 -28.19 -22.78
N GLY A 508 19.88 -27.40 -23.11
CA GLY A 508 18.52 -27.87 -23.39
C GLY A 508 17.67 -28.23 -22.17
N LYS A 509 18.20 -28.15 -20.94
CA LYS A 509 17.47 -28.40 -19.70
C LYS A 509 17.08 -27.10 -19.01
N TYR A 510 15.93 -27.07 -18.34
CA TYR A 510 15.47 -25.88 -17.61
C TYR A 510 16.52 -25.38 -16.62
N ALA A 511 16.75 -24.07 -16.63
CA ALA A 511 17.61 -23.36 -15.69
C ALA A 511 16.77 -22.35 -14.91
N LEU A 512 16.97 -22.32 -13.59
CA LEU A 512 16.17 -21.55 -12.65
C LEU A 512 16.52 -20.04 -12.70
N PHE A 513 16.14 -19.40 -13.79
CA PHE A 513 16.19 -17.95 -13.90
C PHE A 513 15.07 -17.32 -13.09
N GLY A 514 15.40 -16.25 -12.37
CA GLY A 514 14.46 -15.44 -11.60
C GLY A 514 14.72 -13.95 -11.75
N LYS A 515 13.87 -13.10 -11.16
CA LYS A 515 14.28 -11.73 -10.79
C LYS A 515 14.46 -11.65 -9.27
N PRO A 516 15.62 -12.06 -8.72
CA PRO A 516 15.85 -12.02 -7.28
C PRO A 516 15.59 -10.65 -6.68
N ASN A 517 16.00 -9.56 -7.37
CA ASN A 517 15.68 -8.19 -6.98
C ASN A 517 14.95 -7.45 -8.11
N SER A 518 13.70 -7.10 -7.86
CA SER A 518 12.79 -6.49 -8.85
C SER A 518 13.15 -5.04 -9.20
N ILE A 519 13.93 -4.34 -8.37
CA ILE A 519 14.41 -2.99 -8.69
C ILE A 519 15.45 -3.05 -9.81
N SER A 520 16.36 -4.02 -9.75
CA SER A 520 17.35 -4.22 -10.82
C SER A 520 16.69 -4.69 -12.13
N GLY A 521 15.63 -5.48 -12.02
CA GLY A 521 14.91 -6.10 -13.13
C GLY A 521 15.72 -7.16 -13.90
N ASN A 522 16.90 -7.53 -13.40
CA ASN A 522 17.75 -8.53 -14.06
C ASN A 522 17.17 -9.94 -13.89
N LEU A 523 17.27 -10.73 -14.95
CA LEU A 523 17.06 -12.18 -14.91
C LEU A 523 18.36 -12.84 -14.49
N VAL A 524 18.34 -13.62 -13.41
CA VAL A 524 19.54 -14.23 -12.81
C VAL A 524 19.31 -15.72 -12.61
N CYS A 525 20.26 -16.54 -13.04
CA CYS A 525 20.38 -17.94 -12.67
C CYS A 525 21.69 -18.13 -11.91
N GLU A 526 21.62 -18.70 -10.71
CA GLU A 526 22.81 -19.18 -10.00
C GLU A 526 23.15 -20.59 -10.49
N LEU A 527 24.42 -20.85 -10.77
CA LEU A 527 24.87 -22.13 -11.30
C LEU A 527 25.08 -23.13 -10.15
N ASP A 528 24.39 -24.27 -10.25
CA ASP A 528 24.45 -25.37 -9.28
C ASP A 528 25.01 -26.64 -9.95
N PRO A 529 26.05 -27.28 -9.36
CA PRO A 529 26.64 -28.52 -9.89
C PRO A 529 25.67 -29.70 -10.00
N LYS A 530 24.53 -29.65 -9.29
CA LYS A 530 23.44 -30.64 -9.44
C LYS A 530 22.80 -30.58 -10.84
N HIS A 531 22.81 -29.41 -11.48
CA HIS A 531 22.07 -29.13 -12.72
C HIS A 531 22.98 -28.83 -13.91
N VAL A 532 24.18 -28.32 -13.68
CA VAL A 532 25.16 -27.97 -14.72
C VAL A 532 26.52 -28.57 -14.37
N GLU A 533 27.21 -29.15 -15.35
CA GLU A 533 28.53 -29.74 -15.12
C GLU A 533 29.60 -28.64 -14.88
N LYS A 534 30.66 -28.94 -14.12
CA LYS A 534 31.80 -28.05 -13.91
C LYS A 534 33.00 -28.46 -14.77
N GLY A 535 33.80 -27.48 -15.19
CA GLY A 535 34.96 -27.63 -16.05
C GLY A 535 34.62 -27.70 -17.55
N GLY A 536 33.39 -27.34 -17.94
CA GLY A 536 32.82 -27.62 -19.26
C GLY A 536 32.45 -26.36 -20.05
N LYS A 537 32.20 -26.55 -21.36
CA LYS A 537 31.53 -25.56 -22.21
C LYS A 537 30.04 -25.85 -22.22
N HIS A 538 29.24 -24.80 -22.05
CA HIS A 538 27.79 -24.88 -21.94
C HIS A 538 27.13 -23.85 -22.82
N VAL A 539 25.90 -24.15 -23.26
CA VAL A 539 25.05 -23.22 -24.02
C VAL A 539 23.86 -22.84 -23.17
N VAL A 540 23.69 -21.54 -22.91
CA VAL A 540 22.46 -21.00 -22.32
C VAL A 540 21.56 -20.42 -23.41
N GLU A 541 20.29 -20.82 -23.42
CA GLU A 541 19.24 -20.24 -24.24
C GLU A 541 18.28 -19.45 -23.34
N MET A 542 17.94 -18.23 -23.75
CA MET A 542 16.96 -17.39 -23.06
C MET A 542 15.86 -16.99 -24.02
N THR A 543 14.62 -17.33 -23.65
CA THR A 543 13.39 -16.88 -24.30
C THR A 543 12.73 -15.79 -23.46
N VAL A 544 12.30 -14.69 -24.07
CA VAL A 544 11.50 -13.64 -23.42
C VAL A 544 10.31 -13.27 -24.29
N THR A 545 9.13 -13.07 -23.69
CA THR A 545 7.90 -12.65 -24.37
C THR A 545 7.29 -11.43 -23.69
N ASP A 546 6.82 -10.47 -24.48
CA ASP A 546 6.20 -9.23 -23.99
C ASP A 546 4.69 -9.35 -23.71
N GLY A 547 4.05 -8.24 -23.35
CA GLY A 547 2.63 -8.16 -23.02
C GLY A 547 1.65 -8.28 -24.18
N CYS A 548 2.15 -8.33 -25.43
CA CYS A 548 1.42 -8.52 -26.69
C CYS A 548 1.85 -9.79 -27.44
N GLY A 549 2.66 -10.64 -26.80
CA GLY A 549 3.08 -11.94 -27.32
C GLY A 549 4.23 -11.88 -28.34
N ASN A 550 4.93 -10.74 -28.49
CA ASN A 550 6.16 -10.74 -29.30
C ASN A 550 7.28 -11.43 -28.51
N ARG A 551 8.08 -12.25 -29.19
CA ARG A 551 9.04 -13.17 -28.57
C ARG A 551 10.43 -13.01 -29.16
N THR A 552 11.44 -13.09 -28.30
CA THR A 552 12.86 -13.19 -28.66
C THR A 552 13.46 -14.42 -27.99
N THR A 553 14.29 -15.16 -28.72
CA THR A 553 15.07 -16.30 -28.21
C THR A 553 16.50 -16.13 -28.66
N GLU A 554 17.45 -16.16 -27.72
CA GLU A 554 18.88 -15.94 -27.97
C GLU A 554 19.70 -17.02 -27.26
N GLN A 555 20.83 -17.41 -27.85
CA GLN A 555 21.76 -18.40 -27.30
C GLN A 555 23.13 -17.78 -27.04
N PHE A 556 23.77 -18.21 -25.95
CA PHE A 556 25.08 -17.72 -25.54
C PHE A 556 25.94 -18.86 -25.00
N ASP A 557 27.21 -18.90 -25.41
CA ASP A 557 28.19 -19.84 -24.86
C ASP A 557 28.80 -19.30 -23.55
N PHE A 558 29.10 -20.21 -22.63
CA PHE A 558 29.93 -19.93 -21.46
C PHE A 558 30.76 -21.15 -21.04
N VAL A 559 31.76 -20.90 -20.19
CA VAL A 559 32.56 -21.94 -19.53
C VAL A 559 32.32 -21.81 -18.03
N TRP A 560 32.06 -22.92 -17.35
CA TRP A 560 31.90 -22.96 -15.89
C TRP A 560 32.71 -24.06 -15.27
#